data_AF-A0A7X7EWR7-F1
#
_entry.id   AF-A0A7X7EWR7-F1
#
_cell.length_a   1.000
_cell.length_b   1.000
_cell.length_c   1.000
_cell.angle_alpha   90.00
_cell.angle_beta   90.00
_cell.angle_gamma   90.00
#
_symmetry.space_group_name_H-M   'P 1'
#
loop_
_entity.id
_entity.type
_entity.pdbx_description
1 polymer ?
#
loop_
_entity_poly.entity_id
_entity_poly.type
_entity_poly.pdbx_seq_one_letter_code
_entity_poly.pdbx_strand_id
1 'polypeptide(L)' 'MMADLPRIALPRQFVVIENLPMMGTGKIDFRTVTKMVREIMNETGFAG' A
#
# COMPACT_ATOMS: atom_id res chain seq x y z
N MET A 1 5.82 -17.37 13.48
CA MET A 1 4.41 -16.95 13.59
C MET A 1 3.98 -16.40 12.24
N MET A 2 3.36 -17.25 11.41
CA MET A 2 2.55 -16.87 10.24
C MET A 2 1.11 -17.38 10.45
N ALA A 3 0.73 -17.66 11.71
CA ALA A 3 -0.48 -18.40 12.06
C ALA A 3 -1.68 -17.49 12.35
N ASP A 4 -1.48 -16.16 12.45
CA ASP A 4 -2.51 -15.24 12.95
C ASP A 4 -3.22 -14.44 11.83
N LEU A 5 -2.79 -14.55 10.57
CA LEU A 5 -3.49 -13.94 9.44
C LEU A 5 -4.17 -15.01 8.58
N PRO A 6 -5.50 -14.89 8.35
CA PRO A 6 -6.18 -15.68 7.34
C PRO A 6 -5.51 -15.53 5.98
N ARG A 7 -5.52 -16.59 5.15
CA ARG A 7 -4.92 -16.56 3.80
C ARG A 7 -5.42 -15.40 2.93
N ILE A 8 -6.67 -14.97 3.11
CA ILE A 8 -7.28 -13.84 2.39
C ILE A 8 -6.67 -12.48 2.78
N ALA A 9 -6.09 -12.37 3.97
CA ALA A 9 -5.47 -11.16 4.45
C ALA A 9 -3.99 -11.04 4.03
N LEU A 10 -3.44 -12.05 3.36
CA LEU A 10 -2.08 -12.01 2.85
C LEU A 10 -2.03 -11.13 1.58
N PRO A 11 -1.19 -10.08 1.56
CA PRO A 11 -1.00 -9.27 0.36
C PRO A 11 -0.41 -10.11 -0.77
N ARG A 12 -0.92 -9.93 -1.99
CA ARG A 12 -0.36 -10.58 -3.19
C ARG A 12 0.85 -9.84 -3.76
N GLN A 13 0.97 -8.56 -3.42
CA GLN A 13 1.96 -7.63 -3.94
C GLN A 13 2.39 -6.68 -2.83
N PHE A 14 3.64 -6.23 -2.93
CA PHE A 14 4.23 -5.24 -2.04
C PHE A 14 4.83 -4.14 -2.90
N VAL A 15 4.61 -2.89 -2.50
CA VAL A 15 5.16 -1.71 -3.16
C VAL A 15 6.05 -1.00 -2.17
N VAL A 16 7.28 -0.70 -2.58
CA VAL A 16 8.22 0.09 -1.79
C VAL A 16 8.15 1.53 -2.26
N ILE A 17 7.95 2.45 -1.32
CA ILE A 17 7.94 3.89 -1.57
C ILE A 17 8.92 4.56 -0.63
N GLU A 18 9.64 5.57 -1.12
CA GLU A 18 10.68 6.26 -0.34
C GLU A 18 10.08 7.12 0.77
N ASN A 19 8.92 7.74 0.52
CA ASN A 19 8.27 8.67 1.45
C ASN A 19 6.79 8.34 1.60
N LEU A 20 6.34 8.20 2.85
CA LEU A 20 4.93 8.04 3.18
C LEU A 20 4.26 9.40 3.40
N PRO A 21 3.20 9.74 2.66
CA PRO A 21 2.35 10.88 2.98
C PRO A 21 1.83 10.85 4.42
N MET A 22 1.98 11.98 5.11
CA MET A 22 1.57 12.15 6.50
C MET A 22 0.60 13.33 6.63
N MET A 23 -0.36 13.20 7.55
CA MET A 23 -1.18 14.30 8.03
C MET A 23 -0.34 15.24 8.92
N GLY A 24 -0.81 16.47 9.12
CA GLY A 24 -0.15 17.41 10.05
C GLY A 24 -0.04 16.94 11.50
N THR A 25 -0.72 15.84 11.87
CA THR A 25 -0.64 15.19 13.18
C THR A 25 0.38 14.04 13.24
N GLY A 26 1.15 13.80 12.17
CA GLY A 26 2.13 12.71 12.09
C GLY A 26 1.52 11.32 11.88
N LYS A 27 0.24 11.23 11.50
CA LYS A 27 -0.40 9.98 11.09
C LYS A 27 -0.30 9.81 9.58
N ILE A 28 -0.29 8.58 9.10
CA ILE A 28 -0.30 8.29 7.66
C ILE A 28 -1.57 8.86 7.03
N ASP A 29 -1.41 9.62 5.95
CA ASP A 29 -2.51 9.99 5.09
C ASP A 29 -2.85 8.84 4.13
N PHE A 30 -3.69 7.91 4.61
CA PHE A 30 -4.10 6.73 3.85
C PHE A 30 -4.80 7.07 2.53
N ARG A 31 -5.46 8.23 2.42
CA ARG A 31 -6.15 8.62 1.18
C ARG A 31 -5.13 8.88 0.08
N THR A 32 -4.13 9.70 0.41
CA THR A 32 -3.06 10.06 -0.53
C THR A 32 -2.19 8.85 -0.86
N VAL A 33 -1.83 8.05 0.15
CA VAL A 33 -1.11 6.77 -0.06
C VAL A 33 -1.88 5.84 -0.99
N THR A 34 -3.19 5.66 -0.80
CA THR A 34 -4.01 4.76 -1.63
C THR A 34 -4.03 5.21 -3.08
N LYS A 35 -4.15 6.52 -3.33
CA LYS A 35 -4.13 7.07 -4.70
C LYS A 35 -2.77 6.84 -5.35
N MET A 36 -1.70 7.19 -4.66
CA MET A 36 -0.32 7.01 -5.13
C MET A 36 -0.02 5.55 -5.47
N VAL A 37 -0.36 4.61 -4.58
CA VAL A 37 -0.11 3.18 -4.82
C VAL A 37 -0.93 2.67 -6.02
N ARG A 38 -2.18 3.12 -6.20
CA ARG A 38 -2.97 2.77 -7.39
C ARG A 38 -2.33 3.26 -8.69
N GLU A 39 -1.79 4.49 -8.68
CA GLU A 39 -1.08 5.04 -9.84
C GLU A 39 0.17 4.21 -10.16
N ILE A 40 1.00 3.91 -9.14
CA ILE A 40 2.18 3.05 -9.29
C ILE A 40 1.80 1.68 -9.87
N MET A 41 0.75 1.05 -9.35
CA MET A 41 0.31 -0.27 -9.80
C MET A 41 -0.24 -0.27 -11.24
N ASN A 42 -0.86 0.83 -11.67
CA ASN A 42 -1.34 1.00 -13.04
C ASN A 42 -0.17 1.21 -14.02
N GLU A 43 0.81 2.03 -13.65
CA GLU A 43 1.97 2.34 -14.50
C GLU A 43 2.89 1.14 -14.71
N THR A 44 3.05 0.32 -13.67
CA THR A 44 3.91 -0.87 -13.70
C THR A 44 3.26 -2.09 -14.36
N GLY A 45 2.03 -1.97 -14.84
CA GLY A 45 1.31 -3.06 -15.52
C GLY A 45 0.93 -4.21 -14.59
N PHE A 46 0.91 -3.99 -13.27
CA PHE A 46 0.48 -4.99 -12.29
C PHE A 46 -1.05 -5.10 -12.18
N ALA A 47 -1.78 -4.17 -12.81
CA ALA A 47 -3.22 -4.28 -13.01
C ALA A 47 -3.49 -5.34 -14.10
N GLY A 48 -3.49 -6.60 -13.69
CA GLY A 48 -4.03 -7.72 -14.49
C GLY A 48 -5.55 -7.69 -14.55
#